data_AF-A0A924H5Y1-F1
#
_entry.id   AF-A0A924H5Y1-F1
#
_cell.length_a   1.000
_cell.length_b   1.000
_cell.length_c   1.000
_cell.angle_alpha   90.00
_cell.angle_beta   90.00
_cell.angle_gamma   90.00
#
_symmetry.space_group_name_H-M   'P 1'
#
loop_
_entity.id
_entity.type
_entity.pdbx_description
1 polymer ?
#
loop_
_entity_poly.entity_id
_entity_poly.type
_entity_poly.pdbx_seq_one_letter_code
_entity_poly.pdbx_strand_id
1 'polypeptide(L)' 'METSSILLLVVSASISFALGRTIMHFRDKKRKAEKERLQKLQERALRDAPPGPESKNKSKRKRQARTDKR' A
#
# COMPACT_ATOMS: atom_id res chain seq x y z
N MET A 1 1.79 2.15 51.23
CA MET A 1 2.34 3.16 50.30
C MET A 1 2.89 2.56 49.02
N GLU A 2 3.51 1.37 49.04
CA GLU A 2 4.02 0.65 47.86
C GLU A 2 2.99 0.43 46.73
N THR A 3 1.78 -0.03 47.08
CA THR A 3 0.74 -0.42 46.11
C THR A 3 0.21 0.76 45.31
N SER A 4 0.06 1.93 45.94
CA SER A 4 -0.41 3.15 45.28
C SER A 4 0.60 3.64 44.24
N SER A 5 1.89 3.56 44.55
CA SER A 5 2.97 3.91 43.62
C SER A 5 3.01 2.98 42.41
N ILE A 6 2.81 1.68 42.62
CA ILE A 6 2.74 0.69 41.54
C ILE A 6 1.51 0.94 40.66
N LEU A 7 0.35 1.24 41.24
CA LEU A 7 -0.86 1.56 40.48
C LEU A 7 -0.68 2.83 39.63
N LEU A 8 -0.07 3.88 40.19
CA LEU A 8 0.22 5.11 39.45
C LEU A 8 1.20 4.86 38.29
N LEU A 9 2.21 4.01 38.50
CA LEU A 9 3.14 3.62 37.44
C LEU A 9 2.42 2.86 36.31
N VAL A 10 1.59 1.89 36.65
CA VAL A 10 0.83 1.10 35.66
C VAL A 10 -0.14 1.98 34.88
N VAL A 11 -0.86 2.88 35.55
CA VAL A 11 -1.81 3.79 34.90
C VAL A 11 -1.08 4.77 33.97
N SER A 12 0.00 5.40 34.44
CA SER A 12 0.78 6.35 33.62
C SER A 12 1.44 5.66 32.42
N ALA A 13 1.97 4.45 32.59
CA ALA A 13 2.51 3.64 31.50
C ALA A 13 1.43 3.23 30.49
N SER A 14 0.25 2.83 30.97
CA SER A 14 -0.87 2.42 30.11
C SER A 14 -1.38 3.59 29.25
N ILE A 15 -1.52 4.78 29.84
CA ILE A 15 -1.92 5.99 29.13
C ILE A 15 -0.88 6.36 28.06
N SER A 16 0.40 6.35 28.42
CA SER A 16 1.49 6.65 27.49
C SER A 16 1.53 5.68 26.31
N PHE A 17 1.36 4.39 26.57
CA PHE A 17 1.29 3.35 25.54
C PHE A 17 0.07 3.53 24.63
N ALA A 18 -1.10 3.79 25.21
CA ALA A 18 -2.34 4.00 24.45
C ALA A 18 -2.24 5.20 23.49
N LEU A 19 -1.64 6.31 23.94
CA LEU A 19 -1.39 7.49 23.10
C LEU A 19 -0.44 7.16 21.94
N GLY A 20 0.70 6.52 22.23
CA GLY A 20 1.65 6.10 21.21
C GLY A 20 1.03 5.15 20.17
N ARG A 21 0.23 4.18 20.64
CA ARG A 21 -0.45 3.22 19.77
C ARG A 21 -1.50 3.88 18.88
N THR A 22 -2.25 4.83 19.43
CA THR A 22 -3.26 5.62 18.70
C THR A 22 -2.63 6.46 17.61
N ILE A 23 -1.55 7.18 17.92
CA ILE A 23 -0.80 7.99 16.95
C ILE A 23 -0.25 7.09 15.83
N MET A 24 0.36 5.95 16.17
CA MET A 24 0.87 5.00 15.20
C MET A 24 -0.26 4.44 14.31
N HIS A 25 -1.41 4.10 14.88
CA HIS A 25 -2.55 3.61 14.13
C HIS A 25 -3.06 4.63 13.09
N PHE A 26 -3.16 5.91 13.45
CA PHE A 26 -3.51 6.96 12.49
C PHE A 26 -2.44 7.15 11.41
N ARG A 27 -1.16 7.01 11.77
CA ARG A 27 -0.05 7.12 10.82
C ARG A 27 -0.03 5.97 9.82
N ASP A 28 -0.27 4.74 10.28
CA ASP A 28 -0.37 3.57 9.43
C ASP A 28 -1.62 3.60 8.55
N LYS A 29 -2.74 4.12 9.07
CA LYS A 29 -3.95 4.34 8.27
C LYS A 29 -3.69 5.30 7.10
N LYS A 30 -2.96 6.39 7.32
CA LYS A 30 -2.55 7.31 6.24
C LYS A 30 -1.65 6.60 5.21
N ARG A 31 -0.65 5.84 5.66
CA ARG A 31 0.23 5.07 4.77
C ARG A 31 -0.51 4.01 3.95
N LYS A 32 -1.51 3.34 4.52
CA LYS A 32 -2.36 2.39 3.80
C LYS A 32 -3.20 3.09 2.73
N ALA A 33 -3.80 4.24 3.05
CA ALA A 33 -4.57 5.02 2.09
C ALA A 33 -3.71 5.50 0.89
N GLU A 34 -2.47 5.90 1.14
CA GLU A 34 -1.53 6.24 0.06
C GLU A 34 -1.15 5.03 -0.79
N LYS A 35 -0.88 3.88 -0.16
CA LYS A 35 -0.60 2.63 -0.88
C LYS A 35 -1.76 2.21 -1.78
N GLU A 36 -3.00 2.30 -1.29
CA GLU A 36 -4.19 1.99 -2.09
C GLU A 36 -4.36 2.96 -3.27
N ARG A 37 -4.06 4.25 -3.08
CA ARG A 37 -4.06 5.23 -4.18
C ARG A 37 -3.01 4.90 -5.23
N LEU A 38 -1.79 4.55 -4.81
CA LEU A 38 -0.71 4.11 -5.69
C LEU A 38 -1.06 2.84 -6.46
N GLN A 39 -1.69 1.85 -5.81
CA GLN A 39 -2.15 0.63 -6.46
C GLN A 39 -3.22 0.92 -7.53
N LYS A 40 -4.20 1.78 -7.23
CA LYS A 40 -5.22 2.20 -8.21
C LYS A 40 -4.61 2.92 -9.41
N LEU A 41 -3.56 3.72 -9.19
CA LEU A 41 -2.82 4.37 -10.29
C LEU A 41 -2.04 3.35 -11.12
N GLN A 42 -1.39 2.36 -10.50
CA GLN A 42 -0.71 1.29 -11.22
C GLN A 42 -1.68 0.41 -12.02
N GLU A 43 -2.84 0.07 -11.47
CA GLU A 43 -3.87 -0.70 -12.19
C GLU A 43 -4.40 0.06 -13.41
N ARG A 44 -4.62 1.37 -13.29
CA ARG A 44 -4.99 2.21 -14.43
C ARG A 44 -3.88 2.30 -15.47
N ALA A 45 -2.64 2.53 -15.02
CA ALA A 45 -1.48 2.58 -15.91
C ALA A 45 -1.27 1.27 -16.69
N LEU A 46 -1.57 0.12 -16.10
CA LEU A 46 -1.49 -1.17 -16.79
C LEU A 46 -2.61 -1.38 -17.83
N ARG A 47 -3.79 -0.79 -17.62
CA ARG A 47 -4.90 -0.86 -18.59
C ARG A 47 -4.67 0.07 -19.77
N ASP A 48 -4.19 1.28 -19.50
CA ASP A 48 -3.95 2.30 -20.51
C ASP A 48 -2.57 2.18 -21.17
N ALA A 49 -1.77 1.20 -20.74
CA ALA A 49 -0.45 0.96 -21.31
C ALA A 49 -0.59 0.67 -22.81
N PRO A 50 0.03 1.49 -23.67
CA PRO A 50 -0.02 1.23 -25.09
C PRO A 50 0.65 -0.12 -25.39
N PRO A 51 0.22 -0.81 -26.45
CA PRO A 51 0.90 -2.03 -26.89
C PRO A 51 2.39 -1.74 -27.07
N GLY A 52 3.22 -2.55 -26.41
CA GLY A 52 4.67 -2.40 -26.45
C GLY A 52 5.22 -2.54 -27.88
N PRO A 53 6.48 -2.14 -28.10
CA PRO A 53 7.09 -2.16 -29.43
C PRO A 53 6.99 -3.54 -30.10
N GLU A 54 6.84 -3.54 -31.42
CA GLU A 54 6.72 -4.77 -32.20
C GLU A 54 7.85 -5.76 -31.87
N SER A 55 7.49 -7.02 -31.68
CA SER A 55 8.49 -8.06 -31.43
C SER A 55 9.43 -8.21 -32.63
N LYS A 56 10.74 -8.19 -32.37
CA LYS A 56 11.76 -8.49 -33.39
C LYS A 56 11.70 -9.93 -33.93
N ASN A 57 11.02 -10.84 -33.22
CA ASN A 57 10.83 -12.22 -33.66
C ASN A 57 9.60 -12.34 -34.58
N LYS A 58 9.82 -12.81 -35.83
CA LYS A 58 8.79 -12.97 -36.86
C LYS A 58 7.55 -13.75 -36.38
N SER A 59 7.74 -14.79 -35.58
CA SER A 59 6.63 -15.62 -35.06
C SER A 59 5.77 -14.83 -34.05
N LYS A 60 6.42 -14.10 -33.14
CA LYS A 60 5.72 -13.29 -32.13
C LYS A 60 5.06 -12.05 -32.73
N ARG A 61 5.69 -11.40 -33.73
CA ARG A 61 5.11 -10.27 -34.48
C ARG A 61 3.81 -10.66 -35.20
N LYS A 62 3.77 -11.85 -35.83
CA LYS A 62 2.55 -12.37 -36.49
C LYS A 62 1.41 -12.63 -35.50
N ARG A 63 1.72 -12.95 -34.24
CA ARG A 63 0.72 -13.11 -33.17
C ARG A 63 0.21 -11.74 -32.70
N GLN A 64 1.10 -10.78 -32.43
CA GLN A 64 0.72 -9.40 -32.07
C GLN A 64 -0.21 -8.75 -33.11
N ALA A 65 0.16 -8.83 -34.40
CA ALA A 65 -0.64 -8.27 -35.50
C ALA A 65 -2.03 -8.92 -35.71
N ARG A 66 -2.27 -10.10 -35.13
CA ARG A 66 -3.60 -10.74 -35.12
C ARG A 66 -4.44 -10.27 -33.94
N THR A 67 -3.80 -9.96 -32.82
CA THR A 67 -4.46 -9.44 -31.62
C THR A 67 -4.84 -7.97 -31.79
N ASP A 68 -4.01 -7.16 -32.45
CA ASP A 68 -4.26 -5.73 -32.70
C ASP A 68 -5.32 -5.45 -33.79
N LYS A 69 -5.70 -6.46 -34.59
CA LYS A 69 -6.70 -6.34 -35.67
C LYS A 69 -8.14 -6.66 -35.22
N ARG A 70 -8.36 -6.88 -33.93
CA ARG A 70 -9.68 -7.09 -33.31
C ARG A 70 -10.08 -5.85 -32.54
#